data_AF-A0A327NNP0-F1
#
_entry.id   AF-A0A327NNP0-F1
#
_cell.length_a   1.000
_cell.length_b   1.000
_cell.length_c   1.000
_cell.angle_alpha   90.00
_cell.angle_beta   90.00
_cell.angle_gamma   90.00
#
_symmetry.space_group_name_H-M   'P 1'
#
loop_
_entity.id
_entity.type
_entity.pdbx_description
1 polymer ?
#
loop_
_entity_poly.entity_id
_entity_poly.type
_entity_poly.pdbx_seq_one_letter_code
_entity_poly.pdbx_strand_id
1 'polypeptide(L)'
;MQTIAMVSSKNIYLLKEYIKTFLATEIVFPGILPRQWGTDFTCSELDAIYFALKFVIRKAHPLQDRSMILAFEEMEEFDDLNLHWFLSDHWRELVIILNLYPNLGDTYLASLN
;
A
#
# COMPACT_ATOMS: atom_id res chain seq x y z
N MET A 1 20.99 10.30 -6.85
CA MET A 1 20.53 8.89 -6.88
C MET A 1 19.92 8.40 -5.55
N GLN A 2 20.23 8.98 -4.39
CA GLN A 2 19.67 8.53 -3.08
C GLN A 2 18.20 8.92 -2.82
N THR A 3 17.68 9.96 -3.47
CA THR A 3 16.37 10.55 -3.17
C THR A 3 15.18 9.61 -3.47
N ILE A 4 15.31 8.74 -4.47
CA ILE A 4 14.19 7.91 -4.97
C ILE A 4 13.96 6.67 -4.09
N ALA A 5 15.01 6.07 -3.54
CA ALA A 5 14.94 4.92 -2.62
C ALA A 5 14.27 5.29 -1.28
N MET A 6 14.54 6.50 -0.78
CA MET A 6 13.87 7.05 0.39
C MET A 6 12.37 7.28 0.17
N VAL A 7 11.95 7.59 -1.07
CA VAL A 7 10.55 7.85 -1.39
C VAL A 7 9.74 6.55 -1.45
N SER A 8 10.29 5.47 -2.04
CA SER A 8 9.59 4.18 -2.14
C SER A 8 9.38 3.52 -0.76
N SER A 9 10.39 3.54 0.10
CA SER A 9 10.27 3.10 1.50
C SER A 9 9.27 3.94 2.30
N LYS A 10 9.24 5.26 2.09
CA LYS A 10 8.26 6.17 2.71
C LYS A 10 6.83 5.88 2.24
N ASN A 11 6.60 5.62 0.96
CA ASN A 11 5.26 5.34 0.44
C ASN A 11 4.72 4.01 0.98
N ILE A 12 5.56 2.97 1.04
CA ILE A 12 5.18 1.68 1.64
C ILE A 12 4.93 1.84 3.14
N TYR A 13 5.72 2.66 3.84
CA TYR A 13 5.45 2.99 5.25
C TYR A 13 4.07 3.66 5.40
N LEU A 14 3.75 4.66 4.58
CA LEU A 14 2.46 5.35 4.62
C LEU A 14 1.27 4.40 4.35
N LEU A 15 1.41 3.46 3.41
CA LEU A 15 0.39 2.43 3.18
C LEU A 15 0.19 1.54 4.42
N LYS A 16 1.28 1.11 5.06
CA LYS A 16 1.21 0.33 6.31
C LYS A 16 0.59 1.14 7.45
N GLU A 17 0.97 2.40 7.59
CA GLU A 17 0.41 3.32 8.59
C GLU A 17 -1.09 3.52 8.35
N TYR A 18 -1.53 3.74 7.11
CA TYR A 18 -2.94 3.90 6.76
C TYR A 18 -3.77 2.67 7.13
N ILE A 19 -3.33 1.49 6.70
CA ILE A 19 -3.98 0.21 7.04
C ILE A 19 -4.04 0.05 8.57
N LYS A 20 -2.94 0.35 9.29
CA LYS A 20 -2.89 0.24 10.74
C LYS A 20 -3.80 1.24 11.46
N THR A 21 -3.96 2.42 10.89
CA THR A 21 -4.79 3.50 11.46
C THR A 21 -6.27 3.17 11.36
N PHE A 22 -6.72 2.68 10.21
CA PHE A 22 -8.16 2.58 9.94
C PHE A 22 -8.71 1.16 9.92
N LEU A 23 -7.91 0.15 9.61
CA LEU A 23 -8.42 -1.16 9.19
C LEU A 23 -7.94 -2.31 10.08
N ALA A 24 -6.67 -2.31 10.45
CA ALA A 24 -6.05 -3.43 11.14
C ALA A 24 -5.98 -3.22 12.67
N THR A 25 -6.88 -3.90 13.39
CA THR A 25 -6.90 -3.94 14.86
C THR A 25 -5.82 -4.86 15.45
N GLU A 26 -5.35 -5.86 14.69
CA GLU A 26 -4.34 -6.84 15.11
C GLU A 26 -2.89 -6.38 14.83
N ILE A 27 -1.90 -7.03 15.45
CA ILE A 27 -0.47 -6.74 15.22
C ILE A 27 -0.06 -7.29 13.84
N VAL A 28 -0.33 -6.53 12.79
CA VAL A 28 -0.07 -6.91 11.39
C VAL A 28 1.26 -6.36 10.86
N PHE A 29 1.74 -5.25 11.44
CA PHE A 29 3.00 -4.60 11.08
C PHE A 29 3.78 -4.22 12.34
N PRO A 30 4.70 -5.08 12.82
CA PRO A 30 5.52 -4.76 13.99
C PRO A 30 6.31 -3.47 13.77
N GLY A 31 6.25 -2.55 14.74
CA GLY A 31 6.96 -1.27 14.68
C GLY A 31 6.29 -0.16 13.85
N ILE A 32 5.15 -0.44 13.20
CA ILE A 32 4.32 0.60 12.58
C ILE A 32 3.24 1.02 13.58
N LEU A 33 3.23 2.30 13.93
CA LEU A 33 2.22 2.87 14.82
C LEU A 33 1.04 3.39 14.00
N PRO A 34 -0.20 3.26 14.49
CA PRO A 34 -1.34 3.96 13.89
C PRO A 34 -1.14 5.47 14.05
N ARG A 35 -1.68 6.23 13.09
CA ARG A 35 -1.69 7.68 13.14
C ARG A 35 -2.54 8.17 14.32
N GLN A 36 -2.13 9.29 14.89
CA GLN A 36 -2.84 9.89 16.01
C GLN A 36 -4.19 10.44 15.59
N TRP A 37 -5.19 10.32 16.47
CA TRP A 37 -6.52 10.85 16.24
C TRP A 37 -6.48 12.35 15.93
N GLY A 38 -7.26 12.80 14.96
CA GLY A 38 -7.31 14.19 14.52
C GLY A 38 -6.14 14.64 13.64
N THR A 39 -5.28 13.70 13.21
CA THR A 39 -4.24 13.96 12.20
C THR A 39 -4.61 13.24 10.91
N ASP A 40 -5.25 13.95 9.99
CA ASP A 40 -5.67 13.38 8.71
C ASP A 40 -4.49 13.15 7.77
N PHE A 41 -4.65 12.23 6.81
CA PHE A 41 -3.70 12.07 5.72
C PHE A 41 -3.87 13.20 4.72
N THR A 42 -2.76 13.84 4.37
CA THR A 42 -2.76 14.91 3.35
C THR A 42 -2.97 14.32 1.95
N CYS A 43 -3.44 15.13 0.99
CA CYS A 43 -3.61 14.66 -0.39
C CYS A 43 -2.34 14.02 -0.97
N SER A 44 -1.17 14.64 -0.74
CA SER A 44 0.10 14.08 -1.21
C SER A 44 0.49 12.76 -0.54
N GLU A 45 0.05 12.53 0.70
CA GLU A 45 0.21 11.21 1.35
C GLU A 45 -0.75 10.19 0.77
N LEU A 46 -1.99 10.58 0.46
CA LEU A 46 -2.96 9.70 -0.22
C LEU A 46 -2.45 9.29 -1.61
N ASP A 47 -1.87 10.21 -2.38
CA ASP A 47 -1.19 9.92 -3.64
C ASP A 47 -0.05 8.92 -3.44
N ALA A 48 0.79 9.15 -2.42
CA ALA A 48 1.89 8.25 -2.07
C ALA A 48 1.41 6.85 -1.70
N ILE A 49 0.30 6.75 -0.95
CA ILE A 49 -0.33 5.47 -0.58
C ILE A 49 -0.86 4.77 -1.82
N TYR A 50 -1.52 5.50 -2.72
CA TYR A 50 -1.99 4.96 -3.99
C TYR A 50 -0.83 4.41 -4.86
N PHE A 51 0.28 5.14 -4.97
CA PHE A 51 1.47 4.65 -5.68
C PHE A 51 2.10 3.42 -5.03
N ALA A 52 2.15 3.38 -3.70
CA ALA A 52 2.58 2.18 -2.97
C ALA A 52 1.66 1.00 -3.26
N LEU A 53 0.34 1.22 -3.25
CA LEU A 53 -0.64 0.19 -3.52
C LEU A 53 -0.47 -0.40 -4.92
N LYS A 54 -0.34 0.45 -5.95
CA LYS A 54 -0.05 0.01 -7.34
C LYS A 54 1.19 -0.89 -7.41
N PHE A 55 2.20 -0.62 -6.60
CA PHE A 55 3.41 -1.44 -6.54
C PHE A 55 3.19 -2.79 -5.85
N VAL A 56 2.42 -2.81 -4.75
CA VAL A 56 2.07 -4.06 -4.04
C VAL A 56 1.21 -4.96 -4.94
N ILE A 57 0.22 -4.41 -5.63
CA ILE A 57 -0.66 -5.17 -6.53
C ILE A 57 0.14 -5.84 -7.67
N ARG A 58 1.20 -5.21 -8.18
CA ARG A 58 2.11 -5.83 -9.18
C ARG A 58 2.86 -7.06 -8.68
N LYS A 59 2.87 -7.32 -7.37
CA LYS A 59 3.47 -8.51 -6.75
C LYS A 59 2.45 -9.58 -6.38
N ALA A 60 1.18 -9.28 -6.53
CA ALA A 60 0.09 -10.20 -6.28
C ALA A 60 0.14 -11.36 -7.28
N HIS A 61 -0.26 -12.56 -6.83
CA HIS A 61 -0.30 -13.74 -7.66
C HIS A 61 -1.57 -13.72 -8.53
N PRO A 62 -1.47 -13.77 -9.87
CA PRO A 62 -2.57 -13.46 -10.78
C PRO A 62 -3.78 -14.39 -10.68
N LEU A 63 -3.59 -15.61 -10.16
CA LEU A 63 -4.69 -16.58 -9.95
C LEU A 63 -5.23 -16.59 -8.52
N GLN A 64 -4.42 -16.23 -7.52
CA GLN A 64 -4.81 -16.32 -6.11
C GLN A 64 -5.45 -15.00 -5.67
N ASP A 65 -4.87 -13.88 -6.10
CA ASP A 65 -5.27 -12.54 -5.73
C ASP A 65 -6.12 -11.86 -6.82
N ARG A 66 -6.72 -12.68 -7.71
CA ARG A 66 -7.42 -12.19 -8.91
C ARG A 66 -8.53 -11.20 -8.59
N SER A 67 -9.30 -11.44 -7.53
CA SER A 67 -10.38 -10.54 -7.11
C SER A 67 -9.85 -9.15 -6.71
N MET A 68 -8.78 -9.12 -5.91
CA MET A 68 -8.13 -7.88 -5.49
C MET A 68 -7.52 -7.13 -6.68
N ILE A 69 -6.90 -7.85 -7.63
CA ILE A 69 -6.34 -7.25 -8.84
C ILE A 69 -7.45 -6.61 -9.68
N LEU A 70 -8.54 -7.33 -9.95
CA LEU A 70 -9.66 -6.81 -10.75
C LEU A 70 -10.32 -5.60 -10.07
N ALA A 71 -10.54 -5.66 -8.75
CA ALA A 71 -11.09 -4.53 -8.00
C ALA A 71 -10.17 -3.29 -8.06
N PHE A 72 -8.86 -3.49 -8.09
CA PHE A 72 -7.90 -2.40 -8.25
C PHE A 72 -7.94 -1.81 -9.66
N GLU A 73 -8.00 -2.67 -10.69
CA GLU A 73 -8.12 -2.24 -12.10
C GLU A 73 -9.41 -1.45 -12.35
N GLU A 74 -10.54 -1.90 -11.81
CA GLU A 74 -11.81 -1.16 -11.86
C GLU A 74 -11.69 0.21 -11.18
N MET A 75 -11.08 0.26 -9.98
CA MET A 75 -10.83 1.52 -9.27
C MET A 75 -9.96 2.48 -10.10
N GLU A 76 -8.92 2.00 -10.79
CA GLU A 76 -8.09 2.84 -11.68
C GLU A 76 -8.88 3.34 -12.90
N GLU A 77 -9.79 2.54 -13.45
CA GLU A 77 -10.56 2.89 -14.65
C GLU A 77 -11.58 4.00 -14.39
N PHE A 78 -12.22 4.02 -13.22
CA PHE A 78 -13.26 4.99 -12.89
C PHE A 78 -12.74 6.31 -12.31
N ASP A 79 -11.42 6.44 -12.09
CA ASP A 79 -10.79 7.56 -11.35
C ASP A 79 -11.46 7.82 -9.98
N ASP A 80 -12.17 6.81 -9.47
CA ASP A 80 -12.82 6.83 -8.18
C ASP A 80 -11.75 6.37 -7.19
N LEU A 81 -10.93 7.31 -6.74
CA LEU A 81 -9.90 7.13 -5.71
C LEU A 81 -10.51 6.79 -4.33
N ASN A 82 -11.48 5.88 -4.30
CA ASN A 82 -12.05 5.29 -3.10
C ASN A 82 -11.10 4.23 -2.51
N LEU A 83 -9.85 4.67 -2.36
CA LEU A 83 -8.74 3.97 -1.74
C LEU A 83 -9.15 3.39 -0.38
N HIS A 84 -9.99 4.11 0.38
CA HIS A 84 -10.47 3.63 1.67
C HIS A 84 -11.29 2.35 1.56
N TRP A 85 -12.26 2.29 0.63
CA TRP A 85 -13.10 1.10 0.45
C TRP A 85 -12.30 -0.06 -0.10
N PHE A 86 -11.48 0.19 -1.13
CA PHE A 86 -10.61 -0.84 -1.67
C PHE A 86 -9.71 -1.46 -0.58
N LEU A 87 -9.05 -0.61 0.22
CA LEU A 87 -8.20 -1.09 1.30
C LEU A 87 -9.02 -1.79 2.39
N SER A 88 -10.21 -1.29 2.73
CA SER A 88 -11.09 -1.94 3.71
C SER A 88 -11.44 -3.38 3.32
N ASP A 89 -11.67 -3.62 2.02
CA ASP A 89 -12.05 -4.94 1.52
C ASP A 89 -10.84 -5.88 1.36
N HIS A 90 -9.65 -5.36 1.05
CA HIS A 90 -8.50 -6.16 0.63
C HIS A 90 -7.24 -6.02 1.51
N TRP A 91 -7.31 -5.36 2.68
CA TRP A 91 -6.11 -5.12 3.48
C TRP A 91 -5.39 -6.39 3.94
N ARG A 92 -6.10 -7.51 4.10
CA ARG A 92 -5.49 -8.77 4.58
C ARG A 92 -4.57 -9.38 3.52
N GLU A 93 -5.04 -9.43 2.29
CA GLU A 93 -4.28 -9.85 1.11
C GLU A 93 -3.06 -8.95 0.91
N LEU A 94 -3.25 -7.64 1.04
CA LEU A 94 -2.14 -6.68 0.99
C LEU A 94 -1.11 -6.89 2.10
N VAL A 95 -1.54 -7.16 3.34
CA VAL A 95 -0.65 -7.49 4.46
C VAL A 95 0.18 -8.74 4.14
N ILE A 96 -0.43 -9.78 3.57
CA ILE A 96 0.27 -11.02 3.18
C ILE A 96 1.37 -10.68 2.17
N ILE A 97 1.05 -9.95 1.10
CA ILE A 97 2.03 -9.57 0.07
C ILE A 97 3.14 -8.71 0.68
N LEU A 98 2.78 -7.71 1.50
CA LEU A 98 3.75 -6.83 2.18
C LEU A 98 4.68 -7.58 3.14
N ASN A 99 4.24 -8.69 3.72
CA ASN A 99 5.06 -9.54 4.59
C ASN A 99 5.94 -10.52 3.80
N LEU A 100 5.48 -11.00 2.64
CA LEU A 100 6.28 -11.82 1.74
C LEU A 100 7.42 -11.04 1.09
N TYR A 101 7.24 -9.73 0.91
CA TYR A 101 8.23 -8.84 0.31
C TYR A 101 8.56 -7.65 1.24
N PRO A 102 9.29 -7.87 2.35
CA PRO A 102 9.59 -6.82 3.32
C PRO A 102 10.43 -5.67 2.73
N ASN A 103 11.20 -5.96 1.68
CA ASN A 103 12.08 -5.01 0.98
C ASN A 103 11.40 -4.31 -0.22
N LEU A 104 10.05 -4.28 -0.29
CA LEU A 104 9.35 -3.62 -1.40
C LEU A 104 9.72 -2.13 -1.53
N GLY A 105 10.06 -1.47 -0.41
CA GLY A 105 10.59 -0.10 -0.43
C GLY A 105 11.95 0.04 -1.13
N ASP A 106 12.69 -1.05 -1.29
CA ASP A 106 14.06 -1.07 -1.83
C ASP A 106 14.13 -1.63 -3.27
N THR A 107 13.14 -2.44 -3.69
CA THR A 107 13.21 -3.23 -4.94
C THR A 107 12.99 -2.43 -6.22
N TYR A 108 12.49 -1.19 -6.14
CA TYR A 108 12.34 -0.29 -7.31
C TYR A 108 13.68 0.06 -7.97
N LEU A 109 14.79 0.05 -7.21
CA LEU A 109 16.14 0.28 -7.73
C LEU A 109 16.61 -0.81 -8.72
N ALA A 110 16.06 -2.03 -8.63
CA ALA A 110 16.49 -3.14 -9.46
C ALA A 110 15.75 -3.22 -10.81
N SER A 111 14.54 -2.66 -10.91
CA SER A 111 13.72 -2.73 -12.14
C SER A 111 13.86 -1.52 -13.06
N LEU A 112 14.70 -0.55 -12.70
CA LEU A 112 14.97 0.68 -13.47
C LEU A 112 16.40 0.78 -14.01
N ASN A 113 17.23 -0.24 -13.76
CA ASN A 113 18.55 -0.38 -14.37
C ASN A 113 18.48 -1.39 -15.51
#